data_AF-A0A969HZF3-F1
#
_entry.id   AF-A0A969HZF3-F1
#
_cell.length_a   1.000
_cell.length_b   1.000
_cell.length_c   1.000
_cell.angle_alpha   90.00
_cell.angle_beta   90.00
_cell.angle_gamma   90.00
#
_symmetry.space_group_name_H-M   'P 1'
#
loop_
_entity.id
_entity.type
_entity.pdbx_description
1 polymer ?
#
loop_
_entity_poly.entity_id
_entity_poly.type
_entity_poly.pdbx_seq_one_letter_code
_entity_poly.pdbx_strand_id
1 'polypeptide(L)'
;MAKFLIRRIVFLVGTLFAVSIAVFAISELAPGNIAINVLGNTITPDQERSFNAQNGLDQPPVTRYVRWMFGSDWEAAALIGDRVVRVYDPEANRSLWFVDGPENALYRYRTEDSETMIRIETHHSTRWHYRGSNRS
;
A
#
# COMPACT_ATOMS: atom_id res chain seq x y z
N MET A 1 30.47 -4.36 27.02
CA MET A 1 29.53 -3.26 26.69
C MET A 1 28.49 -3.64 25.64
N ALA A 2 28.86 -4.12 24.45
CA ALA A 2 27.89 -4.47 23.38
C ALA A 2 26.80 -5.47 23.80
N LYS A 3 27.16 -6.53 24.55
CA LYS A 3 26.18 -7.53 25.07
C LYS A 3 25.11 -6.90 25.98
N PHE A 4 25.48 -5.93 26.80
CA PHE A 4 24.53 -5.20 27.66
C PHE A 4 23.60 -4.30 26.82
N LEU A 5 24.15 -3.63 25.81
CA LEU A 5 23.38 -2.78 24.91
C LEU A 5 22.37 -3.58 24.09
N ILE A 6 22.79 -4.71 23.50
CA ILE A 6 21.91 -5.61 22.76
C ILE A 6 20.77 -6.11 23.65
N ARG A 7 21.09 -6.58 24.86
CA ARG A 7 20.07 -7.04 25.81
C ARG A 7 19.04 -5.96 26.08
N ARG A 8 19.49 -4.71 26.29
CA ARG A 8 18.59 -3.57 26.53
C ARG A 8 17.71 -3.24 25.33
N ILE A 9 18.27 -3.26 24.11
CA ILE A 9 17.51 -3.04 22.88
C ILE A 9 16.44 -4.13 22.70
N VAL A 10 16.78 -5.40 22.93
CA VAL A 10 15.82 -6.51 22.84
C VAL A 10 14.67 -6.33 23.82
N PHE A 11 14.94 -5.97 25.07
CA PHE A 11 13.87 -5.68 26.03
C PHE A 11 13.02 -4.48 25.61
N LEU A 12 13.64 -3.41 25.12
CA LEU A 12 12.92 -2.21 24.67
C LEU A 12 12.00 -2.53 23.49
N VAL A 13 12.52 -3.22 22.47
CA VAL A 13 11.75 -3.64 21.29
C VAL A 13 10.64 -4.61 21.70
N GLY A 14 10.93 -5.56 22.60
CA GLY A 14 9.93 -6.51 23.11
C GLY A 14 8.77 -5.81 23.83
N THR A 15 9.06 -4.82 24.67
CA THR A 15 8.02 -4.04 25.35
C THR A 15 7.21 -3.22 24.34
N LEU A 16 7.86 -2.53 23.40
CA LEU A 16 7.15 -1.79 22.36
C LEU A 16 6.25 -2.70 21.51
N PHE A 17 6.74 -3.89 21.19
CA PHE A 17 5.99 -4.89 20.44
C PHE A 17 4.76 -5.39 21.23
N ALA A 18 4.93 -5.67 22.53
CA ALA A 18 3.81 -6.07 23.40
C ALA A 18 2.75 -4.96 23.50
N VAL A 19 3.16 -3.70 23.67
CA VAL A 19 2.25 -2.55 23.69
C VAL A 19 1.55 -2.38 22.34
N SER A 20 2.28 -2.54 21.24
CA SER A 20 1.75 -2.49 19.87
C SER A 20 0.63 -3.53 19.66
N ILE A 21 0.86 -4.78 20.07
CA ILE A 21 -0.18 -5.84 20.03
C ILE A 21 -1.38 -5.46 20.88
N ALA A 22 -1.17 -4.94 22.09
CA ALA A 22 -2.26 -4.55 22.97
C ALA A 22 -3.13 -3.44 22.37
N VAL A 23 -2.51 -2.41 21.80
CA VAL A 23 -3.23 -1.32 21.10
C VAL A 23 -4.03 -1.86 19.92
N PHE A 24 -3.45 -2.74 19.13
CA PHE A 24 -4.15 -3.38 18.01
C PHE A 24 -5.34 -4.22 18.49
N ALA A 25 -5.15 -5.05 19.52
CA ALA A 25 -6.20 -5.90 20.08
C ALA A 25 -7.36 -5.07 20.65
N ILE A 26 -7.07 -3.99 21.37
CA ILE A 26 -8.10 -3.07 21.89
C ILE A 26 -8.84 -2.40 20.73
N SER A 27 -8.14 -2.01 19.67
CA SER A 27 -8.75 -1.39 18.48
C SER A 27 -9.65 -2.37 17.73
N GLU A 28 -9.27 -3.65 17.67
CA GLU A 28 -10.06 -4.70 17.03
C GLU A 28 -11.30 -5.07 17.85
N LEU A 29 -11.19 -5.04 19.18
CA LEU A 29 -12.30 -5.28 20.09
C LEU A 29 -13.23 -4.06 20.22
N ALA A 30 -12.85 -2.93 19.63
CA ALA A 30 -13.68 -1.73 19.67
C ALA A 30 -15.04 -2.01 19.01
N PRO A 31 -16.15 -1.77 19.72
CA PRO A 31 -17.47 -2.04 19.16
C PRO A 31 -17.74 -1.07 18.01
N GLY A 32 -17.92 -1.60 16.81
CA GLY A 32 -18.26 -0.80 15.64
C GLY A 32 -17.96 -1.52 14.35
N ASN A 33 -18.87 -1.43 13.39
CA ASN A 33 -18.63 -1.93 12.05
C ASN A 33 -17.99 -0.81 11.23
N ILE A 34 -16.75 -1.02 10.80
CA ILE A 34 -15.98 -0.02 10.03
C ILE A 34 -16.72 0.33 8.73
N ALA A 35 -17.33 -0.64 8.06
CA ALA A 35 -18.13 -0.39 6.87
C ALA A 35 -19.32 0.53 7.16
N ILE A 36 -20.05 0.32 8.26
CA ILE A 36 -21.18 1.18 8.66
C ILE A 36 -20.69 2.58 9.02
N ASN A 37 -19.56 2.68 9.73
CA ASN A 37 -19.00 3.98 10.13
C ASN A 37 -18.55 4.82 8.93
N VAL A 38 -18.10 4.18 7.85
CA VAL A 38 -17.59 4.86 6.64
C VAL A 38 -18.68 5.09 5.61
N LEU A 39 -19.52 4.09 5.34
CA LEU A 39 -20.54 4.13 4.28
C LEU A 39 -21.93 4.57 4.80
N GLY A 40 -22.12 4.63 6.11
CA GLY A 40 -23.35 5.07 6.77
C GLY A 40 -24.28 3.93 7.20
N ASN A 41 -25.41 4.30 7.80
CA ASN A 41 -26.35 3.34 8.41
C ASN A 41 -27.30 2.66 7.40
N THR A 42 -27.27 3.06 6.12
CA THR A 42 -28.17 2.54 5.07
C THR A 42 -27.49 1.54 4.14
N ILE A 43 -26.38 0.92 4.57
CA ILE A 43 -25.58 0.05 3.70
C ILE A 43 -26.26 -1.30 3.51
N THR A 44 -26.15 -1.84 2.30
CA THR A 44 -26.58 -3.23 2.04
C THR A 44 -25.50 -4.22 2.50
N PRO A 45 -25.87 -5.45 2.87
CA PRO A 45 -24.89 -6.49 3.24
C PRO A 45 -23.86 -6.78 2.13
N ASP A 46 -24.23 -6.60 0.86
CA ASP A 46 -23.32 -6.78 -0.27
C ASP A 46 -22.28 -5.67 -0.36
N GLN A 47 -22.70 -4.42 -0.12
CA GLN A 47 -21.78 -3.28 -0.03
C GLN A 47 -20.83 -3.42 1.17
N GLU A 48 -21.34 -3.91 2.30
CA GLU A 48 -20.53 -4.19 3.48
C GLU A 48 -19.44 -5.24 3.18
N ARG A 49 -19.83 -6.39 2.62
CA ARG A 49 -18.87 -7.46 2.26
C ARG A 49 -17.84 -6.97 1.25
N SER A 50 -18.28 -6.23 0.23
CA SER A 50 -17.38 -5.66 -0.78
C SER A 50 -16.40 -4.67 -0.15
N PHE A 51 -16.86 -3.79 0.75
CA PHE A 51 -15.99 -2.86 1.47
C PHE A 51 -14.99 -3.58 2.35
N ASN A 52 -15.43 -4.59 3.10
CA ASN A 52 -14.57 -5.36 3.98
C ASN A 52 -13.48 -6.10 3.19
N ALA A 53 -13.85 -6.72 2.07
CA ALA A 53 -12.90 -7.39 1.19
C ALA A 53 -11.88 -6.43 0.57
N GLN A 54 -12.33 -5.27 0.08
CA GLN A 54 -11.45 -4.25 -0.52
C GLN A 54 -10.46 -3.66 0.49
N ASN A 55 -10.87 -3.53 1.76
CA ASN A 55 -10.03 -3.00 2.83
C ASN A 55 -9.28 -4.10 3.62
N GLY A 56 -9.48 -5.38 3.26
CA GLY A 56 -8.89 -6.51 3.96
C GLY A 56 -9.35 -6.68 5.42
N LEU A 57 -10.53 -6.18 5.76
CA LEU A 57 -11.14 -6.30 7.09
C LEU A 57 -11.66 -7.73 7.35
N ASP A 58 -11.93 -8.48 6.29
CA ASP A 58 -12.34 -9.88 6.29
C ASP A 58 -11.17 -10.86 6.51
N GLN A 59 -9.93 -10.38 6.52
CA GLN A 59 -8.74 -11.20 6.66
C GLN A 59 -8.47 -11.63 8.11
N PRO A 60 -7.68 -12.72 8.34
CA PRO A 60 -7.32 -13.15 9.69
C PRO A 60 -6.62 -12.03 10.50
N PRO A 61 -6.85 -11.93 11.82
CA PRO A 61 -6.31 -10.86 12.66
C PRO A 61 -4.78 -10.71 12.59
N VAL A 62 -4.07 -11.82 12.44
CA VAL A 62 -2.60 -11.83 12.29
C VAL A 62 -2.19 -11.09 11.02
N THR A 63 -2.89 -11.28 9.90
CA THR A 63 -2.57 -10.62 8.64
C THR A 63 -2.82 -9.12 8.74
N ARG A 64 -3.96 -8.72 9.35
CA ARG A 64 -4.27 -7.32 9.58
C ARG A 64 -3.26 -6.64 10.50
N TYR A 65 -2.78 -7.32 11.54
CA TYR A 65 -1.75 -6.78 12.43
C TYR A 65 -0.42 -6.52 11.69
N VAL A 66 0.03 -7.48 10.88
CA VAL A 66 1.27 -7.33 10.10
C VAL A 66 1.14 -6.17 9.10
N ARG A 67 0.01 -6.09 8.38
CA ARG A 67 -0.28 -4.98 7.44
C ARG A 67 -0.37 -3.63 8.16
N TRP A 68 -0.97 -3.58 9.34
CA TRP A 68 -1.05 -2.37 10.15
C TRP A 68 0.34 -1.92 10.65
N MET A 69 1.20 -2.87 11.05
CA MET A 69 2.52 -2.57 11.61
C MET A 69 3.57 -2.22 10.55
N PHE A 70 3.55 -2.89 9.40
CA PHE A 70 4.59 -2.74 8.36
C PHE A 70 4.08 -2.12 7.04
N GLY A 71 2.79 -1.78 6.97
CA GLY A 71 2.12 -1.40 5.71
C GLY A 71 1.76 -2.63 4.87
N SER A 72 1.12 -2.40 3.72
CA SER A 72 0.82 -3.44 2.71
C SER A 72 1.61 -3.25 1.40
N ASP A 73 2.44 -2.21 1.32
CA ASP A 73 3.20 -1.86 0.11
C ASP A 73 4.15 -2.99 -0.34
N TRP A 74 4.70 -3.74 0.61
CA TRP A 74 5.58 -4.88 0.35
C TRP A 74 4.84 -6.08 -0.26
N GLU A 75 3.58 -6.29 0.14
CA GLU A 75 2.72 -7.34 -0.40
C GLU A 75 2.27 -6.97 -1.82
N ALA A 76 1.90 -5.70 -2.02
CA ALA A 76 1.57 -5.16 -3.34
C ALA A 76 2.76 -5.27 -4.30
N ALA A 77 3.96 -4.89 -3.86
CA ALA A 77 5.18 -5.03 -4.65
C ALA A 77 5.49 -6.50 -5.00
N ALA A 78 5.28 -7.44 -4.07
CA ALA A 78 5.50 -8.86 -4.31
C ALA A 78 4.52 -9.47 -5.33
N LEU A 79 3.26 -9.02 -5.33
CA LEU A 79 2.23 -9.49 -6.27
C LEU A 79 2.39 -8.88 -7.68
N ILE A 80 2.82 -7.61 -7.76
CA ILE A 80 3.00 -6.90 -9.02
C ILE A 80 4.34 -7.29 -9.69
N GLY A 81 5.31 -7.79 -8.92
CA GLY A 81 6.62 -8.24 -9.39
C GLY A 81 7.64 -7.11 -9.58
N ASP A 82 7.16 -5.87 -9.69
CA ASP A 82 7.97 -4.68 -9.95
C ASP A 82 7.85 -3.66 -8.81
N ARG A 83 8.94 -2.96 -8.49
CA ARG A 83 9.01 -2.03 -7.35
C ARG A 83 8.30 -0.71 -7.67
N VAL A 84 7.40 -0.25 -6.81
CA VAL A 84 6.78 1.08 -6.97
C VAL A 84 7.77 2.18 -6.52
N VAL A 85 8.07 3.13 -7.40
CA VAL A 85 8.94 4.29 -7.16
C VAL A 85 8.13 5.58 -7.26
N ARG A 86 8.35 6.50 -6.33
CA ARG A 86 7.75 7.84 -6.36
C ARG A 86 8.67 8.79 -7.12
N VAL A 87 8.19 9.38 -8.21
CA VAL A 87 8.92 10.36 -9.02
C VAL A 87 8.23 11.72 -8.85
N TYR A 88 9.02 12.74 -8.51
CA TYR A 88 8.51 14.11 -8.43
C TYR A 88 8.47 14.71 -9.83
N ASP A 89 7.29 15.19 -10.22
CA ASP A 89 7.09 15.96 -11.45
C ASP A 89 7.17 17.46 -11.13
N PRO A 90 8.26 18.14 -11.55
CA PRO A 90 8.45 19.56 -11.27
C PRO A 90 7.50 20.46 -12.08
N GLU A 91 6.97 20.00 -13.22
CA GLU A 91 6.07 20.81 -14.06
C GLU A 91 4.66 20.83 -13.47
N ALA A 92 4.18 19.67 -13.00
CA ALA A 92 2.86 19.53 -12.41
C ALA A 92 2.85 19.68 -10.87
N ASN A 93 4.01 19.96 -10.25
CA ASN A 93 4.23 20.06 -8.81
C ASN A 93 3.53 18.94 -8.01
N ARG A 94 3.68 17.70 -8.47
CA ARG A 94 3.04 16.53 -7.86
C ARG A 94 3.95 15.31 -7.89
N SER A 95 3.86 14.50 -6.84
CA SER A 95 4.51 13.19 -6.83
C SER A 95 3.64 12.16 -7.53
N LEU A 96 4.18 11.53 -8.56
CA LEU A 96 3.53 10.44 -9.29
C LEU A 96 4.18 9.12 -8.92
N TRP A 97 3.37 8.07 -8.79
CA TRP A 97 3.83 6.71 -8.54
C TRP A 97 4.04 5.99 -9.88
N PHE A 98 5.23 5.39 -10.05
CA PHE A 98 5.65 4.60 -11.20
C PHE A 98 6.13 3.23 -10.74
N VAL A 99 6.20 2.28 -11.66
CA VAL A 99 6.68 0.91 -11.43
C VAL A 99 8.05 0.76 -12.10
N ASP A 100 9.08 0.37 -11.36
CA ASP A 100 10.45 0.12 -11.84
C ASP A 100 10.49 -1.25 -12.50
N GLY A 101 10.40 -1.27 -13.84
CA GLY A 101 10.48 -2.50 -14.60
C GLY A 101 11.87 -2.75 -15.20
N PRO A 102 12.06 -3.89 -15.90
CA PRO A 102 13.35 -4.26 -16.45
C PRO A 102 13.88 -3.17 -17.39
N GLU A 103 15.20 -2.95 -17.33
CA GLU A 103 15.96 -1.92 -18.08
C GLU A 103 15.81 -0.46 -17.62
N ASN A 104 15.55 -0.22 -16.32
CA ASN A 104 15.51 1.13 -15.72
C ASN A 104 14.44 2.02 -16.37
N ALA A 105 13.36 1.38 -16.81
CA ALA A 105 12.20 1.98 -17.44
C ALA A 105 11.06 1.99 -16.42
N LEU A 106 10.56 3.18 -16.15
CA LEU A 106 9.47 3.42 -15.21
C LEU A 106 8.16 3.34 -15.96
N TYR A 107 7.30 2.40 -15.56
CA TYR A 107 6.02 2.15 -16.20
C TYR A 107 4.86 2.64 -15.34
N ARG A 108 3.86 3.29 -15.95
CA ARG A 108 2.57 3.57 -15.31
C ARG A 108 1.45 3.22 -16.28
N TYR A 109 0.45 2.49 -15.81
CA TYR A 109 -0.79 2.29 -16.54
C TYR A 109 -1.68 3.51 -16.31
N ARG A 110 -2.07 4.18 -17.39
CA ARG A 110 -3.14 5.20 -17.39
C ARG A 110 -4.28 4.69 -18.26
N THR A 111 -5.50 4.84 -17.77
CA THR A 111 -6.70 4.59 -18.55
C THR A 111 -7.28 5.94 -18.94
N GLU A 112 -7.33 6.25 -20.24
CA GLU A 112 -7.87 7.52 -20.75
C GLU A 112 -9.40 7.53 -20.72
N ASP A 113 -10.03 6.38 -21.06
CA ASP A 113 -11.49 6.22 -21.17
C ASP A 113 -12.04 5.05 -20.33
N SER A 114 -11.42 4.70 -19.19
CA SER A 114 -11.76 3.51 -18.38
C SER A 114 -11.64 2.14 -19.07
N GLU A 115 -11.44 2.07 -20.38
CA GLU A 115 -11.36 0.80 -21.15
C GLU A 115 -9.94 0.43 -21.63
N THR A 116 -9.09 1.40 -21.96
CA THR A 116 -7.77 1.13 -22.57
C THR A 116 -6.61 1.46 -21.63
N MET A 117 -5.87 0.44 -21.19
CA MET A 117 -4.64 0.64 -20.40
C MET A 117 -3.46 1.01 -21.31
N ILE A 118 -2.98 2.25 -21.20
CA ILE A 118 -1.78 2.71 -21.92
C ILE A 118 -0.58 2.61 -20.96
N ARG A 119 0.47 1.88 -21.37
CA ARG A 119 1.76 1.79 -20.66
C ARG A 119 2.60 3.03 -21.00
N ILE A 120 2.88 3.87 -20.02
CA ILE A 120 3.79 5.01 -20.16
C ILE A 120 5.17 4.58 -19.65
N GLU A 121 6.16 4.49 -20.52
CA GLU A 121 7.55 4.16 -20.19
C GLU A 121 8.37 5.46 -20.07
N THR A 122 9.10 5.67 -18.96
CA THR A 122 10.04 6.79 -18.83
C THR A 122 11.41 6.34 -18.32
N HIS A 123 12.49 6.84 -18.92
CA HIS A 123 13.85 6.54 -18.48
C HIS A 123 14.39 7.65 -17.58
N HIS A 124 15.25 7.27 -16.63
CA HIS A 124 15.83 8.08 -15.55
C HIS A 124 16.55 9.40 -15.94
N SER A 125 16.60 9.79 -17.22
CA SER A 125 17.26 10.99 -17.72
C SER A 125 16.27 12.05 -18.24
N THR A 126 15.85 12.95 -17.35
CA THR A 126 15.63 14.40 -17.57
C THR A 126 14.83 14.90 -18.79
N ARG A 127 14.03 14.08 -19.47
CA ARG A 127 13.10 14.60 -20.48
C ARG A 127 11.88 13.71 -20.61
N TRP A 128 10.71 14.29 -20.33
CA TRP A 128 9.40 13.68 -20.56
C TRP A 128 9.22 13.37 -22.05
N HIS A 129 9.72 12.21 -22.50
CA HIS A 129 9.44 11.71 -23.84
C HIS A 129 8.23 10.78 -23.77
N TYR A 130 7.06 11.37 -24.02
CA TYR A 130 5.82 10.63 -24.21
C TYR A 130 5.93 9.74 -25.45
N ARG A 131 6.23 8.45 -25.26
CA ARG A 131 6.13 7.43 -26.30
C ARG A 131 4.86 6.63 -26.04
N GLY A 132 3.73 7.12 -26.53
CA GLY A 132 2.52 6.30 -26.63
C GLY A 132 2.77 5.15 -27.59
N SER A 133 2.86 3.92 -27.09
CA SER A 133 2.91 2.74 -27.96
C SER A 133 1.51 2.51 -28.52
N ASN A 134 1.23 3.14 -29.65
CA ASN A 134 0.07 2.80 -30.46
C ASN A 134 0.34 1.43 -31.09
N ARG A 135 -0.10 0.34 -30.45
CA ARG A 135 -0.18 -0.97 -31.12
C ARG A 135 -1.56 -1.04 -31.76
N SER A 136 -1.56 -0.79 -33.07
CA SER A 136 -2.58 -1.20 -34.03
C SER A 136 -2.85 -2.70 -33.99
#